data_AF-A0A5D0V9Y4-F1
#
_entry.id   AF-A0A5D0V9Y4-F1
#
_cell.length_a   1.000
_cell.length_b   1.000
_cell.length_c   1.000
_cell.angle_alpha   90.00
_cell.angle_beta   90.00
_cell.angle_gamma   90.00
#
_symmetry.space_group_name_H-M   'P 1'
#
loop_
_entity.id
_entity.type
_entity.pdbx_description
1 polymer ?
#
loop_
_entity_poly.entity_id
_entity_poly.type
_entity_poly.pdbx_seq_one_letter_code
_entity_poly.pdbx_strand_id
1 'polypeptide(L)'
;MTNSNKSVWRILARMRGNVRRAMMLFAGRKDRTRHNVDPLPPGQRPQDILAVLLLTVGIAVVVFDIPTYPWLRSLPNEYRRAFSTFTDFGKADWILVSTGVVCLFLLALDASRYAFRLRMTIGAVFTYCAFIFYSVAATGLLAIAFKWTLGRARPKLYEEVGPVRFDFFAFDGTYTSFPSGHSTTVAALATALAFIFPSYRWLIIVAGFWTAFSRVMVGAHYPSDVVAGTLLGITFTFFTIRALAHRRIGFHISSSGKIRPNMNSRSARACVRTVWQVLCGQRGTKRVLPEGSAGDKTERTGA
;
A
#
# COMPACT_ATOMS: atom_id res chain seq x y z
N MET A 1 0.35 31.31 -26.57
CA MET A 1 0.41 29.98 -25.91
C MET A 1 0.56 28.88 -26.96
N THR A 2 1.68 28.14 -26.93
CA THR A 2 1.97 27.04 -27.89
C THR A 2 0.97 25.87 -27.77
N ASN A 3 0.83 25.07 -28.82
CA ASN A 3 -0.07 23.89 -28.84
C ASN A 3 0.25 22.87 -27.72
N SER A 4 1.52 22.76 -27.34
CA SER A 4 1.98 21.94 -26.20
C SER A 4 1.35 22.41 -24.88
N ASN A 5 1.35 23.72 -24.61
CA ASN A 5 0.73 24.29 -23.41
C ASN A 5 -0.78 23.99 -23.32
N LYS A 6 -1.51 24.08 -24.44
CA LYS A 6 -2.95 23.74 -24.47
C LYS A 6 -3.23 22.26 -24.19
N SER A 7 -2.30 21.36 -24.49
CA SER A 7 -2.45 19.93 -24.22
C SER A 7 -2.23 19.62 -22.73
N VAL A 8 -1.20 20.21 -22.11
CA VAL A 8 -0.89 20.06 -20.69
C VAL A 8 -2.03 20.59 -19.82
N TRP A 9 -2.55 21.78 -20.12
CA TRP A 9 -3.69 22.35 -19.39
C TRP A 9 -4.94 21.47 -19.44
N ARG A 10 -5.22 20.82 -20.58
CA ARG A 10 -6.33 19.86 -20.71
C ARG A 10 -6.13 18.62 -19.84
N ILE A 11 -4.91 18.10 -19.76
CA ILE A 11 -4.58 16.96 -18.88
C ILE A 11 -4.73 17.36 -17.41
N LEU A 12 -4.18 18.50 -17.00
CA LEU A 12 -4.27 18.99 -15.62
C LEU A 12 -5.72 19.25 -15.19
N ALA A 13 -6.53 19.87 -16.06
CA ALA A 13 -7.95 20.07 -15.80
C ALA A 13 -8.70 18.74 -15.63
N ARG A 14 -8.38 17.74 -16.45
CA ARG A 14 -8.95 16.39 -16.34
C ARG A 14 -8.53 15.70 -15.04
N MET A 15 -7.26 15.76 -14.68
CA MET A 15 -6.76 15.20 -13.41
C MET A 15 -7.49 15.84 -12.23
N ARG A 16 -7.62 17.17 -12.20
CA ARG A 16 -8.41 17.88 -11.17
C ARG A 16 -9.87 17.41 -11.13
N GLY A 17 -10.51 17.23 -12.29
CA GLY A 17 -11.87 16.69 -12.39
C GLY A 17 -11.99 15.24 -11.87
N ASN A 18 -11.02 14.38 -12.19
CA ASN A 18 -10.97 13.00 -11.71
C ASN A 18 -10.74 12.93 -10.20
N VAL A 19 -9.84 13.76 -9.66
CA VAL A 19 -9.61 13.90 -8.22
C VAL A 19 -10.88 14.37 -7.51
N ARG A 20 -11.55 15.42 -8.00
CA ARG A 20 -12.82 15.88 -7.43
C ARG A 20 -13.87 14.78 -7.41
N ARG A 21 -14.02 14.02 -8.50
CA ARG A 21 -14.94 12.87 -8.56
C ARG A 21 -14.58 11.78 -7.55
N ALA A 22 -13.30 11.44 -7.41
CA ALA A 22 -12.85 10.49 -6.40
C ALA A 22 -13.17 11.00 -4.99
N MET A 23 -12.84 12.25 -4.67
CA MET A 23 -13.14 12.87 -3.37
C MET A 23 -14.64 12.89 -3.07
N MET A 24 -15.49 13.23 -4.04
CA MET A 24 -16.95 13.16 -3.89
C MET A 24 -17.43 11.74 -3.63
N LEU A 25 -16.84 10.73 -4.28
CA LEU A 25 -17.17 9.32 -3.99
C LEU A 25 -16.74 8.92 -2.58
N PHE A 26 -15.57 9.38 -2.12
CA PHE A 26 -15.09 9.14 -0.76
C PHE A 26 -15.98 9.83 0.29
N ALA A 27 -16.38 11.09 0.07
CA ALA A 27 -17.20 11.87 0.99
C ALA A 27 -18.68 11.43 0.99
N GLY A 28 -19.22 11.07 -0.19
CA GLY A 28 -20.61 10.63 -0.35
C GLY A 28 -20.86 9.19 0.11
N ARG A 29 -19.81 8.38 0.28
CA ARG A 29 -19.91 7.03 0.86
C ARG A 29 -19.93 7.13 2.38
N LYS A 30 -21.13 7.39 2.92
CA LYS A 30 -21.43 7.15 4.34
C LYS A 30 -21.09 5.69 4.68
N ASP A 31 -20.68 5.45 5.93
CA ASP A 31 -20.42 4.10 6.42
C ASP A 31 -21.63 3.21 6.13
N ARG A 32 -21.47 2.28 5.17
CA ARG A 32 -22.58 1.43 4.70
C ARG A 32 -22.80 0.24 5.63
N THR A 33 -22.05 0.17 6.73
CA THR A 33 -22.14 -0.88 7.73
C THR A 33 -22.84 -0.38 8.99
N ARG A 34 -23.97 0.33 8.85
CA ARG A 34 -24.85 0.66 9.98
C ARG A 34 -25.36 -0.56 10.77
N HIS A 35 -25.22 -1.77 10.23
CA HIS A 35 -25.63 -3.02 10.86
C HIS A 35 -24.48 -3.98 11.20
N ASN A 36 -23.22 -3.57 11.08
CA ASN A 36 -22.05 -4.41 11.41
C ASN A 36 -21.18 -3.74 12.47
N VAL A 37 -21.82 -3.21 13.52
CA VAL A 37 -21.16 -2.75 14.74
C VAL A 37 -20.88 -3.96 15.62
N ASP A 38 -20.14 -4.94 15.10
CA ASP A 38 -19.50 -5.87 16.01
C ASP A 38 -18.29 -5.13 16.60
N PRO A 39 -18.21 -4.96 17.93
CA PRO A 39 -16.97 -4.51 18.55
C PRO A 39 -15.85 -5.43 18.04
N LEU A 40 -14.68 -4.84 17.74
CA LEU A 40 -13.52 -5.60 17.28
C LEU A 40 -13.36 -6.82 18.20
N PRO A 41 -13.27 -8.03 17.62
CA PRO A 41 -13.12 -9.23 18.43
C PRO A 41 -11.88 -9.06 19.32
N PRO A 42 -11.87 -9.66 20.53
CA PRO A 42 -10.70 -9.64 21.39
C PRO A 42 -9.44 -10.03 20.61
N GLY A 43 -8.37 -9.26 20.77
CA GLY A 43 -7.11 -9.36 20.01
C GLY A 43 -7.00 -8.42 18.80
N GLN A 44 -8.10 -7.82 18.34
CA GLN A 44 -8.08 -6.82 17.25
C GLN A 44 -8.32 -5.39 17.74
N ARG A 45 -8.64 -5.20 19.03
CA ARG A 45 -8.86 -3.85 19.59
C ARG A 45 -7.52 -3.10 19.61
N PRO A 46 -7.50 -1.77 19.43
CA PRO A 46 -6.26 -1.00 19.46
C PRO A 46 -5.43 -1.23 20.73
N GLN A 47 -6.09 -1.36 21.88
CA GLN A 47 -5.44 -1.67 23.16
C GLN A 47 -4.82 -3.07 23.20
N ASP A 48 -5.49 -4.08 22.61
CA ASP A 48 -4.98 -5.46 22.56
C ASP A 48 -3.77 -5.53 21.64
N ILE A 49 -3.83 -4.86 20.48
CA ILE A 49 -2.72 -4.74 19.54
C ILE A 49 -1.54 -4.01 20.18
N LEU A 50 -1.80 -2.92 20.91
CA LEU A 50 -0.78 -2.20 21.63
C LEU A 50 -0.12 -3.08 22.71
N ALA A 51 -0.92 -3.83 23.48
CA ALA A 51 -0.40 -4.75 24.49
C ALA A 51 0.48 -5.84 23.86
N VAL A 52 0.02 -6.46 22.77
CA VAL A 52 0.80 -7.45 22.02
C VAL A 52 2.08 -6.83 21.47
N LEU A 53 2.02 -5.61 20.93
CA LEU A 53 3.18 -4.90 20.40
C LEU A 53 4.20 -4.62 21.51
N LEU A 54 3.78 -4.05 22.64
CA LEU A 54 4.68 -3.76 23.76
C LEU A 54 5.31 -5.03 24.32
N LEU A 55 4.51 -6.09 24.50
CA LEU A 55 4.99 -7.37 25.02
C LEU A 55 5.99 -8.03 24.05
N THR A 56 5.65 -8.14 22.77
CA THR A 56 6.50 -8.81 21.77
C THR A 56 7.79 -8.05 21.52
N VAL A 57 7.73 -6.71 21.46
CA VAL A 57 8.92 -5.88 21.31
C VAL A 57 9.78 -5.96 22.57
N GLY A 58 9.18 -5.88 23.77
CA GLY A 58 9.91 -5.99 25.04
C GLY A 58 10.64 -7.32 25.17
N ILE A 59 9.96 -8.43 24.88
CA ILE A 59 10.58 -9.77 24.85
C ILE A 59 11.69 -9.81 23.80
N ALA A 60 11.48 -9.25 22.60
CA ALA A 60 12.49 -9.27 21.56
C ALA A 60 13.77 -8.49 21.93
N VAL A 61 13.62 -7.37 22.65
CA VAL A 61 14.76 -6.61 23.17
C VAL A 61 15.60 -7.46 24.12
N VAL A 62 14.95 -8.14 25.07
CA VAL A 62 15.66 -8.91 26.09
C VAL A 62 16.25 -10.19 25.53
N VAL A 63 15.47 -10.93 24.74
CA VAL A 63 15.83 -12.29 24.31
C VAL A 63 16.71 -12.29 23.07
N PHE A 64 16.49 -11.38 22.12
CA PHE A 64 17.14 -11.46 20.81
C PHE A 64 18.20 -10.39 20.58
N ASP A 65 18.00 -9.15 21.01
CA ASP A 65 18.92 -8.07 20.61
C ASP A 65 20.33 -8.24 21.16
N ILE A 66 20.46 -8.73 22.40
CA ILE A 66 21.74 -8.96 23.08
C ILE A 66 22.54 -10.09 22.37
N PRO A 67 22.02 -11.31 22.17
CA PRO A 67 22.79 -12.39 21.55
C PRO A 67 22.97 -12.22 20.04
N THR A 68 22.08 -11.51 19.35
CA THR A 68 22.08 -11.48 17.88
C THR A 68 23.28 -10.73 17.32
N TYR A 69 23.71 -9.63 17.94
CA TYR A 69 24.79 -8.82 17.37
C TYR A 69 26.17 -9.51 17.37
N PRO A 70 26.63 -10.12 18.48
CA PRO A 70 27.88 -10.88 18.49
C PRO A 70 27.86 -12.07 17.52
N TRP A 71 26.73 -12.81 17.49
CA TRP A 71 26.54 -13.90 16.53
C TRP A 71 26.67 -13.42 15.09
N LEU A 72 26.05 -12.28 14.74
CA LEU A 72 26.11 -11.76 13.39
C LEU A 72 27.54 -11.33 12.96
N ARG A 73 28.36 -10.86 13.90
CA ARG A 73 29.79 -10.57 13.62
C ARG A 73 30.62 -11.84 13.39
N SER A 74 30.20 -12.97 13.95
CA SER A 74 30.87 -14.27 13.72
C SER A 74 30.61 -14.84 12.32
N LEU A 75 29.58 -14.36 11.61
CA LEU A 75 29.24 -14.87 10.28
C LEU A 75 30.16 -14.30 9.18
N PRO A 76 30.51 -15.13 8.18
CA PRO A 76 31.26 -14.67 7.00
C PRO A 76 30.56 -13.52 6.25
N ASN A 77 31.35 -12.65 5.62
CA ASN A 77 30.85 -11.45 4.93
C ASN A 77 29.99 -11.77 3.69
N GLU A 78 30.11 -12.98 3.15
CA GLU A 78 29.31 -13.52 2.05
C GLU A 78 27.83 -13.50 2.38
N TYR A 79 27.47 -13.83 3.63
CA TYR A 79 26.08 -13.82 4.07
C TYR A 79 25.52 -12.40 4.06
N ARG A 80 26.26 -11.41 4.59
CA ARG A 80 25.82 -10.00 4.54
C ARG A 80 25.61 -9.52 3.11
N ARG A 81 26.51 -9.90 2.19
CA ARG A 81 26.38 -9.57 0.76
C ARG A 81 25.13 -10.20 0.15
N ALA A 82 24.90 -11.49 0.36
CA ALA A 82 23.72 -12.18 -0.13
C ALA A 82 22.41 -11.50 0.36
N PHE A 83 22.31 -11.23 1.67
CA PHE A 83 21.15 -10.54 2.25
C PHE A 83 21.03 -9.08 1.85
N SER A 84 22.13 -8.41 1.48
CA SER A 84 22.09 -7.04 0.96
C SER A 84 21.35 -6.95 -0.37
N THR A 85 21.49 -7.94 -1.26
CA THR A 85 20.73 -7.97 -2.52
C THR A 85 19.23 -8.17 -2.27
N PHE A 86 18.87 -8.98 -1.27
CA PHE A 86 17.46 -9.16 -0.88
C PHE A 86 16.86 -7.91 -0.22
N THR A 87 17.66 -7.09 0.45
CA THR A 87 17.13 -5.87 1.10
C THR A 87 16.66 -4.84 0.09
N ASP A 88 17.15 -4.83 -1.14
CA ASP A 88 16.76 -3.79 -2.10
C ASP A 88 15.27 -3.88 -2.50
N PHE A 89 14.68 -5.07 -2.44
CA PHE A 89 13.26 -5.27 -2.70
C PHE A 89 12.34 -4.52 -1.74
N GLY A 90 12.76 -4.26 -0.50
CA GLY A 90 11.90 -3.56 0.46
C GLY A 90 12.05 -2.04 0.48
N LYS A 91 12.80 -1.44 -0.46
CA LYS A 91 12.99 0.01 -0.53
C LYS A 91 11.66 0.71 -0.89
N ALA A 92 11.29 1.72 -0.10
CA ALA A 92 10.05 2.47 -0.31
C ALA A 92 10.03 3.22 -1.66
N ASP A 93 11.19 3.63 -2.16
CA ASP A 93 11.32 4.50 -3.34
C ASP A 93 10.64 3.89 -4.57
N TRP A 94 10.99 2.66 -4.94
CA TRP A 94 10.41 2.03 -6.11
C TRP A 94 8.92 1.72 -5.91
N ILE A 95 8.50 1.40 -4.69
CA ILE A 95 7.09 1.12 -4.37
C ILE A 95 6.25 2.39 -4.54
N LEU A 96 6.70 3.50 -3.96
CA LEU A 96 6.01 4.79 -4.02
C LEU A 96 6.05 5.40 -5.41
N VAL A 97 7.19 5.33 -6.10
CA VAL A 97 7.31 5.83 -7.47
C VAL A 97 6.43 5.02 -8.42
N SER A 98 6.49 3.68 -8.39
CA SER A 98 5.69 2.85 -9.29
C SER A 98 4.19 3.03 -9.06
N THR A 99 3.72 2.97 -7.81
CA THR A 99 2.29 3.16 -7.50
C THR A 99 1.84 4.60 -7.74
N GLY A 100 2.66 5.59 -7.45
CA GLY A 100 2.40 7.01 -7.71
C GLY A 100 2.29 7.32 -9.21
N VAL A 101 3.23 6.84 -10.03
CA VAL A 101 3.21 7.02 -11.49
C VAL A 101 1.96 6.37 -12.10
N VAL A 102 1.61 5.15 -11.67
CA VAL A 102 0.36 4.50 -12.12
C VAL A 102 -0.86 5.33 -11.73
N CYS A 103 -0.94 5.83 -10.50
CA CYS A 103 -2.04 6.69 -10.07
C CYS A 103 -2.14 7.98 -10.91
N LEU A 104 -1.02 8.66 -11.17
CA LEU A 104 -0.97 9.87 -11.99
C LEU A 104 -1.40 9.59 -13.44
N PHE A 105 -0.90 8.50 -14.02
CA PHE A 105 -1.28 8.05 -15.36
C PHE A 105 -2.79 7.80 -15.45
N LEU A 106 -3.35 7.02 -14.52
CA LEU A 106 -4.79 6.70 -14.51
C LEU A 106 -5.66 7.95 -14.26
N LEU A 107 -5.17 8.92 -13.48
CA LEU A 107 -5.85 10.23 -13.32
C LEU A 107 -5.81 11.07 -14.59
N ALA A 108 -4.79 10.94 -15.44
CA ALA A 108 -4.70 11.63 -16.73
C ALA A 108 -5.59 10.99 -17.81
N LEU A 109 -6.03 9.74 -17.63
CA LEU A 109 -6.92 9.06 -18.57
C LEU A 109 -8.35 9.61 -18.55
N ASP A 110 -8.93 9.70 -19.74
CA ASP A 110 -10.37 9.95 -19.89
C ASP A 110 -11.14 8.63 -19.82
N ALA A 111 -11.35 8.14 -18.61
CA ALA A 111 -12.02 6.86 -18.37
C ALA A 111 -13.47 6.81 -18.90
N SER A 112 -14.07 7.96 -19.25
CA SER A 112 -15.44 8.05 -19.77
C SER A 112 -15.58 7.54 -21.22
N ARG A 113 -14.47 7.47 -21.95
CA ARG A 113 -14.43 7.02 -23.35
C ARG A 113 -14.41 5.51 -23.50
N TYR A 114 -14.07 4.81 -22.43
CA TYR A 114 -13.89 3.37 -22.43
C TYR A 114 -15.16 2.63 -22.03
N ALA A 115 -15.33 1.42 -22.56
CA ALA A 115 -16.38 0.49 -22.16
C ALA A 115 -16.41 0.27 -20.64
N PHE A 116 -17.59 -0.08 -20.12
CA PHE A 116 -17.84 -0.24 -18.68
C PHE A 116 -16.80 -1.09 -17.96
N ARG A 117 -16.42 -2.25 -18.54
CA ARG A 117 -15.44 -3.18 -17.94
C ARG A 117 -14.04 -2.58 -17.82
N LEU A 118 -13.59 -1.84 -18.83
CA LEU A 118 -12.29 -1.19 -18.79
C LEU A 118 -12.30 -0.02 -17.79
N ARG A 119 -13.40 0.74 -17.72
CA ARG A 119 -13.59 1.78 -16.70
C ARG A 119 -13.56 1.21 -15.27
N MET A 120 -14.20 0.06 -15.05
CA MET A 120 -14.15 -0.67 -13.78
C MET A 120 -12.72 -1.11 -13.44
N THR A 121 -11.99 -1.60 -14.43
CA THR A 121 -10.58 -2.01 -14.26
C THR A 121 -9.70 -0.83 -13.88
N ILE A 122 -9.80 0.29 -14.61
CA ILE A 122 -9.07 1.53 -14.31
C ILE A 122 -9.37 1.99 -12.87
N GLY A 123 -10.64 2.00 -12.46
CA GLY A 123 -11.03 2.39 -11.11
C GLY A 123 -10.48 1.44 -10.04
N ALA A 124 -10.49 0.13 -10.30
CA ALA A 124 -9.97 -0.88 -9.37
C ALA A 124 -8.45 -0.78 -9.22
N VAL A 125 -7.71 -0.70 -10.33
CA VAL A 125 -6.25 -0.53 -10.33
C VAL A 125 -5.87 0.76 -9.60
N PHE A 126 -6.53 1.88 -9.92
CA PHE A 126 -6.31 3.15 -9.22
C PHE A 126 -6.53 2.99 -7.71
N THR A 127 -7.63 2.35 -7.30
CA THR A 127 -7.95 2.17 -5.88
C THR A 127 -6.89 1.34 -5.15
N TYR A 128 -6.44 0.22 -5.74
CA TYR A 128 -5.43 -0.63 -5.11
C TYR A 128 -4.03 0.01 -5.11
N CYS A 129 -3.63 0.69 -6.19
CA CYS A 129 -2.37 1.44 -6.22
C CYS A 129 -2.38 2.59 -5.21
N ALA A 130 -3.47 3.35 -5.11
CA ALA A 130 -3.61 4.42 -4.13
C ALA A 130 -3.60 3.89 -2.70
N PHE A 131 -4.23 2.72 -2.45
CA PHE A 131 -4.20 2.06 -1.15
C PHE A 131 -2.78 1.62 -0.76
N ILE A 132 -2.03 0.99 -1.67
CA ILE A 132 -0.63 0.59 -1.42
C ILE A 132 0.22 1.84 -1.18
N PHE A 133 0.13 2.85 -2.05
CA PHE A 133 0.86 4.11 -1.93
C PHE A 133 0.61 4.76 -0.57
N TYR A 134 -0.66 4.94 -0.19
CA TYR A 134 -1.04 5.56 1.08
C TYR A 134 -0.53 4.75 2.28
N SER A 135 -0.71 3.42 2.26
CA SER A 135 -0.29 2.56 3.38
C SER A 135 1.22 2.63 3.58
N VAL A 136 2.01 2.58 2.50
CA VAL A 136 3.49 2.66 2.59
C VAL A 136 3.95 4.07 2.96
N ALA A 137 3.40 5.12 2.32
CA ALA A 137 3.80 6.49 2.59
C ALA A 137 3.46 6.91 4.03
N ALA A 138 2.23 6.67 4.48
CA ALA A 138 1.79 7.09 5.80
C ALA A 138 2.50 6.32 6.92
N THR A 139 2.72 5.00 6.76
CA THR A 139 3.51 4.23 7.74
C THR A 139 4.98 4.61 7.73
N GLY A 140 5.56 4.93 6.57
CA GLY A 140 6.92 5.44 6.45
C GLY A 140 7.10 6.75 7.20
N LEU A 141 6.18 7.70 7.03
CA LEU A 141 6.17 8.97 7.78
C LEU A 141 6.03 8.74 9.29
N LEU A 142 5.15 7.82 9.69
CA LEU A 142 4.97 7.46 11.09
C LEU A 142 6.23 6.81 11.68
N ALA A 143 6.93 5.97 10.92
CA ALA A 143 8.20 5.38 11.33
C ALA A 143 9.31 6.44 11.47
N ILE A 144 9.34 7.47 10.61
CA ILE A 144 10.26 8.61 10.74
C ILE A 144 9.95 9.39 12.03
N ALA A 145 8.68 9.67 12.30
CA ALA A 145 8.27 10.34 13.53
C ALA A 145 8.69 9.54 14.78
N PHE A 146 8.51 8.22 14.77
CA PHE A 146 8.97 7.37 15.87
C PHE A 146 10.50 7.32 16.01
N LYS A 147 11.24 7.34 14.90
CA LYS A 147 12.70 7.37 14.93
C LYS A 147 13.24 8.61 15.61
N TRP A 148 12.71 9.79 15.25
CA TRP A 148 13.15 11.03 15.87
C TRP A 148 12.73 11.12 17.33
N THR A 149 11.55 10.63 17.69
CA THR A 149 11.08 10.69 19.08
C THR A 149 11.82 9.72 20.00
N LEU A 150 12.03 8.46 19.58
CA LEU A 150 12.63 7.41 20.43
C LEU A 150 14.15 7.37 20.36
N GLY A 151 14.73 7.66 19.19
CA GLY A 151 16.17 7.84 19.03
C GLY A 151 17.03 6.66 19.48
N ARG A 152 16.74 5.44 19.01
CA ARG A 152 17.53 4.25 19.38
C ARG A 152 18.84 4.15 18.60
N ALA A 153 19.95 3.91 19.32
CA ALA A 153 21.26 3.65 18.73
C ALA A 153 21.24 2.44 17.76
N ARG A 154 22.01 2.53 16.68
CA ARG A 154 22.16 1.46 15.68
C ARG A 154 23.07 0.32 16.19
N PRO A 155 22.94 -0.91 15.66
CA PRO A 155 23.83 -2.02 16.01
C PRO A 155 25.32 -1.74 15.81
N LYS A 156 25.70 -0.85 14.89
CA LYS A 156 27.11 -0.45 14.72
C LYS A 156 27.74 0.19 15.97
N LEU A 157 26.94 0.77 16.87
CA LEU A 157 27.38 1.38 18.13
C LEU A 157 27.30 0.40 19.32
N TYR A 158 27.03 -0.88 19.07
CA TYR A 158 26.80 -1.87 20.12
C TYR A 158 27.93 -1.93 21.16
N GLU A 159 29.20 -1.85 20.73
CA GLU A 159 30.36 -1.91 21.63
C GLU A 159 30.56 -0.63 22.43
N GLU A 160 30.10 0.51 21.94
CA GLU A 160 30.26 1.82 22.57
C GLU A 160 29.17 2.10 23.60
N VAL A 161 27.90 1.80 23.26
CA VAL A 161 26.73 2.23 24.06
C VAL A 161 25.79 1.08 24.44
N GLY A 162 26.07 -0.14 23.98
CA GLY A 162 25.21 -1.30 24.23
C GLY A 162 23.93 -1.37 23.38
N PRO A 163 23.14 -2.45 23.53
CA PRO A 163 21.97 -2.72 22.67
C PRO A 163 20.72 -1.88 22.98
N VAL A 164 20.63 -1.26 24.15
CA VAL A 164 19.41 -0.62 24.68
C VAL A 164 19.61 0.88 24.91
N ARG A 165 20.54 1.52 24.19
CA ARG A 165 20.72 2.97 24.27
C ARG A 165 19.66 3.71 23.44
N PHE A 166 18.91 4.57 24.12
CA PHE A 166 17.94 5.50 23.54
C PHE A 166 18.35 6.94 23.86
N ASP A 167 18.25 7.81 22.86
CA ASP A 167 18.47 9.24 22.97
C ASP A 167 17.25 9.97 22.39
N PHE A 168 16.31 10.30 23.26
CA PHE A 168 15.02 10.86 22.83
C PHE A 168 15.22 12.18 22.08
N PHE A 169 14.44 12.38 21.02
CA PHE A 169 14.55 13.56 20.14
C PHE A 169 15.90 13.67 19.40
N ALA A 170 16.55 12.54 19.13
CA ALA A 170 17.74 12.50 18.29
C ALA A 170 17.40 12.62 16.80
N PHE A 171 17.95 13.66 16.16
CA PHE A 171 17.83 13.90 14.72
C PHE A 171 19.02 13.37 13.90
N ASP A 172 19.99 12.73 14.56
CA ASP A 172 21.15 12.14 13.91
C ASP A 172 20.87 10.73 13.35
N GLY A 173 21.53 10.40 12.24
CA GLY A 173 21.37 9.11 11.56
C GLY A 173 21.77 7.90 12.40
N THR A 174 22.68 8.06 13.37
CA THR A 174 23.18 6.95 14.22
C THR A 174 22.18 6.50 15.28
N TYR A 175 21.22 7.35 15.65
CA TYR A 175 20.16 7.08 16.62
C TYR A 175 18.79 6.83 15.97
N THR A 176 18.74 6.51 14.67
CA THR A 176 17.47 6.25 13.96
C THR A 176 17.20 4.75 13.73
N SER A 177 17.55 3.88 14.69
CA SER A 177 17.38 2.43 14.54
C SER A 177 15.93 1.97 14.70
N PHE A 178 15.22 2.46 15.73
CA PHE A 178 13.88 1.99 16.08
C PHE A 178 12.79 2.99 15.64
N PRO A 179 11.66 2.52 15.08
CA PRO A 179 11.45 1.19 14.49
C PRO A 179 12.15 1.09 13.12
N SER A 180 12.32 -0.14 12.62
CA SER A 180 12.91 -0.36 11.30
C SER A 180 11.98 0.10 10.16
N GLY A 181 12.26 1.26 9.55
CA GLY A 181 11.45 1.81 8.45
C GLY A 181 11.37 0.90 7.21
N HIS A 182 12.41 0.10 6.95
CA HIS A 182 12.40 -0.91 5.89
C HIS A 182 11.40 -2.03 6.21
N SER A 183 11.44 -2.56 7.43
CA SER A 183 10.53 -3.60 7.90
C SER A 183 9.09 -3.10 7.92
N THR A 184 8.87 -1.83 8.32
CA THR A 184 7.58 -1.15 8.23
C THR A 184 7.05 -1.11 6.80
N THR A 185 7.89 -0.69 5.84
CA THR A 185 7.53 -0.59 4.42
C THR A 185 7.14 -1.95 3.84
N VAL A 186 7.99 -2.95 4.05
CA VAL A 186 7.78 -4.32 3.59
C VAL A 186 6.52 -4.91 4.19
N ALA A 187 6.30 -4.72 5.49
CA ALA A 187 5.13 -5.24 6.18
C ALA A 187 3.84 -4.55 5.72
N ALA A 188 3.85 -3.24 5.48
CA ALA A 188 2.72 -2.52 4.91
C ALA A 188 2.39 -3.02 3.50
N LEU A 189 3.40 -3.18 2.64
CA LEU A 189 3.22 -3.73 1.30
C LEU A 189 2.70 -5.17 1.33
N ALA A 190 3.34 -6.06 2.09
CA ALA A 190 2.96 -7.46 2.20
C ALA A 190 1.53 -7.62 2.73
N THR A 191 1.16 -6.82 3.74
CA THR A 191 -0.21 -6.80 4.27
C THR A 191 -1.21 -6.35 3.20
N ALA A 192 -0.92 -5.25 2.50
CA ALA A 192 -1.79 -4.75 1.43
C ALA A 192 -1.97 -5.80 0.31
N LEU A 193 -0.87 -6.40 -0.15
CA LEU A 193 -0.89 -7.44 -1.19
C LEU A 193 -1.62 -8.71 -0.72
N ALA A 194 -1.44 -9.14 0.53
CA ALA A 194 -2.12 -10.32 1.06
C ALA A 194 -3.65 -10.17 1.07
N PHE A 195 -4.16 -8.95 1.29
CA PHE A 195 -5.59 -8.67 1.20
C PHE A 195 -6.10 -8.47 -0.23
N ILE A 196 -5.28 -7.92 -1.13
CA ILE A 196 -5.62 -7.79 -2.56
C ILE A 196 -5.63 -9.17 -3.23
N PHE A 197 -4.68 -10.04 -2.89
CA PHE A 197 -4.44 -11.34 -3.49
C PHE A 197 -4.53 -12.48 -2.45
N PRO A 198 -5.74 -12.76 -1.91
CA PRO A 198 -5.90 -13.70 -0.78
C PRO A 198 -5.46 -15.14 -1.10
N SER A 199 -5.45 -15.53 -2.38
CA SER A 199 -4.95 -16.85 -2.82
C SER A 199 -3.44 -17.02 -2.64
N TYR A 200 -2.68 -15.93 -2.66
CA TYR A 200 -1.20 -15.95 -2.54
C TYR A 200 -0.72 -15.41 -1.19
N ARG A 201 -1.63 -15.20 -0.21
CA ARG A 201 -1.32 -14.54 1.06
C ARG A 201 -0.13 -15.16 1.80
N TRP A 202 -0.02 -16.48 1.82
CA TRP A 202 1.06 -17.16 2.56
C TRP A 202 2.41 -16.94 1.88
N LEU A 203 2.45 -17.04 0.55
CA LEU A 203 3.65 -16.73 -0.21
C LEU A 203 4.12 -15.29 0.02
N ILE A 204 3.17 -14.34 0.01
CA ILE A 204 3.43 -12.91 0.24
C ILE A 204 3.94 -12.67 1.67
N ILE A 205 3.33 -13.31 2.67
CA ILE A 205 3.73 -13.18 4.08
C ILE A 205 5.14 -13.74 4.29
N VAL A 206 5.44 -14.92 3.72
CA VAL A 206 6.76 -15.54 3.83
C VAL A 206 7.83 -14.68 3.15
N ALA A 207 7.54 -14.17 1.95
CA ALA A 207 8.45 -13.26 1.24
C ALA A 207 8.68 -11.97 2.06
N GLY A 208 7.62 -11.35 2.57
CA GLY A 208 7.71 -10.16 3.40
C GLY A 208 8.49 -10.38 4.70
N PHE A 209 8.31 -11.54 5.34
CA PHE A 209 9.09 -11.94 6.51
C PHE A 209 10.58 -12.02 6.18
N TRP A 210 10.96 -12.70 5.10
CA TRP A 210 12.36 -12.82 4.69
C TRP A 210 12.99 -11.48 4.32
N THR A 211 12.26 -10.60 3.62
CA THR A 211 12.75 -9.26 3.30
C THR A 211 12.91 -8.40 4.56
N ALA A 212 11.99 -8.47 5.54
CA ALA A 212 12.15 -7.77 6.81
C ALA A 212 13.32 -8.32 7.63
N PHE A 213 13.42 -9.66 7.72
CA PHE A 213 14.49 -10.35 8.44
C PHE A 213 15.89 -10.07 7.87
N SER A 214 16.00 -9.80 6.55
CA SER A 214 17.26 -9.41 5.92
C SER A 214 17.96 -8.24 6.61
N ARG A 215 17.21 -7.33 7.26
CA ARG A 215 17.77 -6.18 8.00
C ARG A 215 18.54 -6.56 9.25
N VAL A 216 18.14 -7.66 9.89
CA VAL A 216 18.90 -8.27 10.99
C VAL A 216 20.17 -8.88 10.43
N MET A 217 20.07 -9.66 9.35
CA MET A 217 21.22 -10.36 8.75
C MET A 217 22.29 -9.42 8.18
N VAL A 218 21.90 -8.25 7.68
CA VAL A 218 22.84 -7.20 7.26
C VAL A 218 23.47 -6.48 8.46
N GLY A 219 22.85 -6.57 9.65
CA GLY A 219 23.32 -5.92 10.88
C GLY A 219 22.94 -4.44 10.95
N ALA A 220 21.91 -4.04 10.20
CA ALA A 220 21.48 -2.65 10.14
C ALA A 220 20.48 -2.27 11.25
N HIS A 221 19.82 -3.28 11.83
CA HIS A 221 18.78 -3.15 12.83
C HIS A 221 18.82 -4.33 13.80
N TYR A 222 18.39 -4.08 15.04
CA TYR A 222 18.16 -5.14 16.01
C TYR A 222 16.88 -5.93 15.66
N PRO A 223 16.78 -7.21 16.07
CA PRO A 223 15.56 -8.00 15.92
C PRO A 223 14.29 -7.27 16.39
N SER A 224 14.32 -6.62 17.56
CA SER A 224 13.16 -5.88 18.06
C SER A 224 12.80 -4.65 17.22
N ASP A 225 13.76 -3.98 16.57
CA ASP A 225 13.49 -2.89 15.63
C ASP A 225 12.69 -3.40 14.42
N VAL A 226 13.03 -4.60 13.94
CA VAL A 226 12.37 -5.28 12.82
C VAL A 226 10.97 -5.69 13.23
N VAL A 227 10.80 -6.35 14.39
CA VAL A 227 9.49 -6.72 14.94
C VAL A 227 8.59 -5.49 15.09
N ALA A 228 9.08 -4.42 15.72
CA ALA A 228 8.31 -3.19 15.91
C ALA A 228 7.91 -2.55 14.57
N GLY A 229 8.84 -2.47 13.61
CA GLY A 229 8.55 -1.95 12.28
C GLY A 229 7.50 -2.79 11.56
N THR A 230 7.64 -4.12 11.59
CA THR A 230 6.68 -5.04 10.98
C THR A 230 5.28 -4.90 11.58
N LEU A 231 5.17 -4.85 12.92
CA LEU A 231 3.88 -4.67 13.60
C LEU A 231 3.25 -3.31 13.28
N LEU A 232 4.04 -2.25 13.20
CA LEU A 232 3.57 -0.92 12.81
C LEU A 232 2.98 -0.93 11.40
N GLY A 233 3.70 -1.52 10.43
CA GLY A 233 3.26 -1.64 9.04
C GLY A 233 1.98 -2.47 8.90
N ILE A 234 1.90 -3.62 9.57
CA ILE A 234 0.70 -4.48 9.58
C ILE A 234 -0.49 -3.74 10.17
N THR A 235 -0.33 -3.17 11.36
CA THR A 235 -1.43 -2.57 12.13
C THR A 235 -2.04 -1.39 11.39
N PHE A 236 -1.21 -0.47 10.91
CA PHE A 236 -1.70 0.69 10.16
C PHE A 236 -2.41 0.29 8.86
N THR A 237 -1.82 -0.65 8.12
CA THR A 237 -2.41 -1.13 6.86
C THR A 237 -3.73 -1.86 7.10
N PHE A 238 -3.82 -2.63 8.20
CA PHE A 238 -5.04 -3.31 8.63
C PHE A 238 -6.17 -2.32 8.96
N PHE A 239 -5.88 -1.25 9.71
CA PHE A 239 -6.88 -0.21 9.98
C PHE A 239 -7.28 0.56 8.72
N THR A 240 -6.32 0.84 7.83
CA THR A 240 -6.58 1.49 6.54
C THR A 240 -7.54 0.64 5.70
N ILE A 241 -7.26 -0.65 5.51
CA ILE A 241 -8.13 -1.52 4.72
C ILE A 241 -9.51 -1.69 5.37
N ARG A 242 -9.57 -1.78 6.71
CA ARG A 242 -10.84 -1.84 7.44
C ARG A 242 -11.67 -0.59 7.16
N ALA A 243 -11.09 0.60 7.27
CA ALA A 243 -11.76 1.86 6.96
C ALA A 243 -12.26 1.92 5.51
N LEU A 244 -11.46 1.43 4.55
CA LEU A 244 -11.87 1.31 3.15
C LEU A 244 -13.02 0.31 2.96
N ALA A 245 -12.99 -0.82 3.67
CA ALA A 245 -14.01 -1.86 3.61
C ALA A 245 -15.37 -1.40 4.16
N HIS A 246 -15.39 -0.63 5.25
CA HIS A 246 -16.60 0.01 5.79
C HIS A 246 -17.26 0.98 4.79
N ARG A 247 -16.44 1.67 3.97
CA ARG A 247 -16.90 2.55 2.88
C ARG A 247 -17.15 1.82 1.55
N ARG A 248 -16.96 0.50 1.52
CA ARG A 248 -16.98 -0.36 0.33
C ARG A 248 -16.04 0.07 -0.80
N ILE A 249 -14.90 0.69 -0.47
CA ILE A 249 -13.94 1.23 -1.44
C ILE A 249 -12.86 0.18 -1.70
N GLY A 250 -12.87 -0.45 -2.87
CA GLY A 250 -11.97 -1.54 -3.22
C GLY A 250 -12.23 -2.86 -2.47
N PHE A 251 -12.70 -2.79 -1.23
CA PHE A 251 -12.93 -3.90 -0.32
C PHE A 251 -14.32 -3.86 0.30
N HIS A 252 -14.78 -5.00 0.82
CA HIS A 252 -15.99 -5.13 1.62
C HIS A 252 -15.76 -6.15 2.75
N ILE A 253 -16.58 -6.05 3.79
CA ILE A 253 -16.66 -7.05 4.85
C ILE A 253 -17.71 -8.09 4.45
N SER A 254 -17.31 -9.35 4.37
CA SER A 254 -18.20 -10.48 4.09
C SER A 254 -19.11 -10.77 5.31
N SER A 255 -20.20 -11.53 5.11
CA SER A 255 -21.07 -11.99 6.20
C SER A 255 -20.32 -12.75 7.29
N SER A 256 -19.19 -13.38 6.95
CA SER A 256 -18.31 -14.06 7.91
C SER A 256 -17.35 -13.12 8.67
N GLY A 257 -17.52 -11.80 8.57
CA GLY A 257 -16.61 -10.80 9.15
C GLY A 257 -15.25 -10.63 8.45
N LYS A 258 -14.97 -11.40 7.38
CA LYS A 258 -13.68 -11.35 6.66
C LYS A 258 -13.67 -10.22 5.63
N ILE A 259 -12.57 -9.46 5.58
CA ILE A 259 -12.35 -8.43 4.55
C ILE A 259 -11.96 -9.12 3.23
N ARG A 260 -12.64 -8.74 2.13
CA ARG A 260 -12.41 -9.27 0.79
C ARG A 260 -12.37 -8.15 -0.25
N PRO A 261 -11.62 -8.31 -1.35
CA PRO A 261 -11.68 -7.39 -2.47
C PRO A 261 -13.08 -7.40 -3.11
N ASN A 262 -13.54 -6.24 -3.59
CA ASN A 262 -14.87 -6.09 -4.21
C ASN A 262 -14.98 -6.82 -5.54
N MET A 263 -13.88 -6.94 -6.28
CA MET A 263 -13.86 -7.78 -7.47
C MET A 263 -13.63 -9.23 -7.10
N ASN A 264 -14.63 -10.06 -7.37
CA ASN A 264 -14.44 -11.51 -7.32
C ASN A 264 -13.50 -11.98 -8.45
N SER A 265 -12.98 -13.21 -8.32
CA SER A 265 -11.99 -13.75 -9.27
C SER A 265 -12.53 -13.88 -10.70
N ARG A 266 -13.84 -14.09 -10.90
CA ARG A 266 -14.46 -14.12 -12.25
C ARG A 266 -14.44 -12.73 -12.89
N SER A 267 -14.88 -11.70 -12.17
CA SER A 267 -14.89 -10.32 -12.63
C SER A 267 -13.47 -9.80 -12.88
N ALA A 268 -12.52 -10.16 -12.02
CA ALA A 268 -11.10 -9.84 -12.22
C ALA A 268 -10.57 -10.47 -13.51
N ARG A 269 -10.82 -11.77 -13.75
CA ARG A 269 -10.41 -12.44 -15.00
C ARG A 269 -11.07 -11.82 -16.24
N ALA A 270 -12.35 -11.47 -16.16
CA ALA A 270 -13.05 -10.80 -17.26
C ALA A 270 -12.46 -9.42 -17.56
N CYS A 271 -12.10 -8.65 -16.53
CA CYS A 271 -11.42 -7.36 -16.66
C CYS A 271 -10.05 -7.52 -17.34
N VAL A 272 -9.23 -8.48 -16.86
CA VAL A 272 -7.91 -8.77 -17.44
C VAL A 272 -8.03 -9.17 -18.92
N ARG A 273 -8.98 -10.04 -19.28
CA ARG A 273 -9.23 -10.40 -20.68
C ARG A 273 -9.59 -9.19 -21.53
N THR A 274 -10.44 -8.30 -21.04
CA THR A 274 -10.80 -7.07 -21.78
C THR A 274 -9.60 -6.14 -21.94
N VAL A 275 -8.74 -5.99 -20.92
CA VAL A 275 -7.49 -5.23 -21.06
C VAL A 275 -6.58 -5.86 -22.11
N TRP A 276 -6.41 -7.18 -22.07
CA TRP A 276 -5.60 -7.91 -23.04
C TRP A 276 -6.11 -7.72 -24.48
N GLN A 277 -7.42 -7.84 -24.71
CA GLN A 277 -8.03 -7.61 -26.01
C GLN A 277 -7.76 -6.20 -26.55
N VAL A 278 -7.77 -5.19 -25.67
CA VAL A 278 -7.44 -3.80 -26.03
C VAL A 278 -5.97 -3.66 -26.40
N LEU A 279 -5.07 -4.26 -25.62
CA LEU A 279 -3.63 -4.26 -25.92
C LEU A 279 -3.31 -4.96 -27.24
N CYS A 280 -4.04 -6.02 -27.57
CA CYS A 280 -3.95 -6.73 -28.85
C CYS A 280 -4.70 -6.04 -30.02
N GLY A 281 -5.25 -4.83 -29.82
CA GLY A 281 -5.87 -4.06 -30.91
C GLY A 281 -7.28 -4.49 -31.34
N GLN A 282 -7.97 -5.34 -30.57
CA GLN A 282 -9.33 -5.78 -30.92
C GLN A 282 -10.36 -4.66 -30.67
N ARG A 283 -11.07 -4.23 -31.73
CA ARG A 283 -11.78 -2.92 -31.89
C ARG A 283 -13.05 -2.65 -31.05
N GLY A 284 -13.45 -3.48 -30.09
CA GLY A 284 -14.79 -3.41 -29.46
C GLY A 284 -15.01 -2.44 -28.29
N THR A 285 -14.17 -1.42 -28.04
CA THR A 285 -14.04 -0.84 -26.67
C THR A 285 -14.25 0.66 -26.50
N LYS A 286 -14.42 1.43 -27.59
CA LYS A 286 -14.88 2.82 -27.49
C LYS A 286 -16.38 2.81 -27.20
N ARG A 287 -16.82 3.68 -26.29
CA ARG A 287 -18.25 3.90 -26.03
C ARG A 287 -18.91 4.28 -27.37
N VAL A 288 -19.85 3.46 -27.86
CA VAL A 288 -20.76 3.86 -28.93
C VAL A 288 -21.60 5.00 -28.34
N LEU A 289 -21.30 6.23 -28.74
CA LEU A 289 -22.19 7.35 -28.46
C LEU A 289 -23.39 7.17 -29.42
N PRO A 290 -24.64 7.32 -28.95
CA PRO A 290 -25.75 7.35 -29.88
C PRO A 290 -25.53 8.53 -30.81
N GLU A 291 -25.39 8.25 -32.11
CA GLU A 291 -25.37 9.28 -33.14
C GLU A 291 -26.68 10.05 -33.06
N GLY A 292 -26.58 11.37 -32.91
CA GLY A 292 -27.74 12.24 -32.89
C GLY A 292 -28.47 12.15 -34.22
N SER A 293 -29.73 11.70 -34.17
CA SER A 293 -30.72 11.89 -35.20
C SER A 293 -30.95 13.40 -35.40
N ALA A 294 -30.40 13.97 -36.46
CA ALA A 294 -30.87 15.25 -37.02
C ALA A 294 -30.33 15.40 -38.45
N GLY A 295 -30.93 14.65 -39.37
CA GLY A 295 -30.64 14.73 -40.79
C GLY A 295 -31.70 14.00 -41.58
N ASP A 296 -32.98 14.41 -41.44
CA ASP A 296 -33.95 14.38 -42.54
C ASP A 296 -35.22 15.16 -42.13
N LYS A 297 -35.29 16.43 -42.51
CA LYS A 297 -36.57 17.11 -42.73
C LYS A 297 -36.60 17.45 -44.20
N THR A 298 -36.76 16.43 -45.02
CA THR A 298 -37.19 16.59 -46.41
C THR A 298 -38.61 17.12 -46.44
N GLU A 299 -38.73 18.17 -47.24
CA GLU A 299 -39.93 18.84 -47.72
C GLU A 299 -41.14 17.90 -47.93
N ARG A 300 -42.27 18.26 -47.32
CA ARG A 300 -43.57 18.08 -47.97
C ARG A 300 -44.15 19.47 -48.25
N THR A 301 -43.79 19.97 -49.43
CA THR A 301 -44.60 20.90 -50.21
C THR A 301 -45.91 20.21 -50.62
N GLY A 302 -46.96 21.02 -50.85
CA GLY A 302 -48.35 20.62 -50.76
C GLY A 302 -48.94 19.79 -51.91
N ALA A 303 -50.10 19.23 -51.60
CA ALA A 303 -51.28 19.08 -52.44
C ALA A 303 -52.47 18.82 -51.51
#